data_AF-A0A968S4G9-F1
#
_entry.id   AF-A0A968S4G9-F1
#
_cell.length_a   1.000
_cell.length_b   1.000
_cell.length_c   1.000
_cell.angle_alpha   90.00
_cell.angle_beta   90.00
_cell.angle_gamma   90.00
#
_symmetry.space_group_name_H-M   'P 1'
#
loop_
_entity.id
_entity.type
_entity.pdbx_description
1 polymer ?
#
loop_
_entity_poly.entity_id
_entity_poly.type
_entity_poly.pdbx_seq_one_letter_code
_entity_poly.pdbx_strand_id
1 'polypeptide(L)'
;MVCLRHRADIDNPCPELPWSEHIVQQLLTNNPDLWVYQMHDPNQDRLKVGRVAYFRLKQACLTPSYSQFLQHHLAPGGTIFLLECNYSWLSTKISDRHIFQFGGKGGLEPQEYLEPSAQISQFLQDRGSLHQQWHPPAADGSWPESEWGFEPALREEVERLARHRGFRLRRLIFDEPQALSAWVASLYRWWYRQQGLPDNRLLVESFVYLNPWWVLRLGLVPYWAVFNDLASLAFLNHYLDSTQPYSEIYANLFSNGLNSLGIATIEQWQAVLERSPHSKFIGVNTHKYPADLASAVRHYSDLKKLKPRYPLPNPLSLEALDTFIAENPQPKVHFVD
;
A
#
# COMPACT_ATOMS: atom_id res chain seq x y z
N MET A 1 -6.18 -11.80 1.08
CA MET A 1 -6.33 -11.91 -0.39
C MET A 1 -6.57 -13.37 -0.74
N VAL A 2 -7.59 -13.65 -1.54
CA VAL A 2 -7.91 -14.96 -2.09
C VAL A 2 -7.86 -14.83 -3.61
N CYS A 3 -7.19 -15.77 -4.27
CA CYS A 3 -7.04 -15.78 -5.72
C CYS A 3 -7.71 -17.03 -6.28
N LEU A 4 -8.63 -16.85 -7.22
CA LEU A 4 -9.29 -17.97 -7.89
C LEU A 4 -8.92 -17.98 -9.35
N ARG A 5 -8.57 -19.16 -9.88
CA ARG A 5 -8.30 -19.33 -11.29
C ARG A 5 -9.62 -19.18 -12.06
N HIS A 6 -9.58 -18.39 -13.13
CA HIS A 6 -10.70 -18.22 -14.06
C HIS A 6 -10.18 -17.97 -15.47
N ARG A 7 -11.11 -17.71 -16.39
CA ARG A 7 -10.79 -17.20 -17.73
C ARG A 7 -11.75 -16.06 -18.01
N ALA A 8 -11.20 -14.88 -18.18
CA ALA A 8 -11.95 -13.71 -18.58
C ALA A 8 -11.21 -12.92 -19.64
N ASP A 9 -11.97 -12.10 -20.35
CA ASP A 9 -11.40 -11.04 -21.16
C ASP A 9 -10.76 -10.01 -20.22
N ILE A 10 -9.47 -9.74 -20.43
CA ILE A 10 -8.70 -8.79 -19.63
C ILE A 10 -9.30 -7.39 -19.72
N ASP A 11 -9.85 -7.03 -20.88
CA ASP A 11 -10.28 -5.66 -21.17
C ASP A 11 -11.82 -5.50 -21.07
N ASN A 12 -12.55 -6.60 -20.89
CA ASN A 12 -14.00 -6.63 -20.68
C ASN A 12 -14.38 -7.66 -19.60
N PRO A 13 -14.27 -7.31 -18.30
CA PRO A 13 -14.57 -8.24 -17.22
C PRO A 13 -16.07 -8.47 -17.00
N CYS A 14 -16.98 -7.69 -17.60
CA CYS A 14 -18.42 -7.79 -17.34
C CYS A 14 -18.99 -9.23 -17.42
N PRO A 15 -18.60 -10.08 -18.39
CA PRO A 15 -19.10 -11.45 -18.48
C PRO A 15 -18.71 -12.35 -17.30
N GLU A 16 -17.70 -11.98 -16.49
CA GLU A 16 -17.22 -12.79 -15.36
C GLU A 16 -18.02 -12.57 -14.07
N LEU A 17 -18.74 -11.46 -13.97
CA LEU A 17 -19.41 -11.04 -12.73
C LEU A 17 -20.43 -12.06 -12.20
N PRO A 18 -21.28 -12.71 -13.04
CA PRO A 18 -22.21 -13.72 -12.53
C PRO A 18 -21.50 -14.93 -11.93
N TRP A 19 -20.32 -15.30 -12.46
CA TRP A 19 -19.52 -16.40 -11.94
C TRP A 19 -18.93 -16.05 -10.57
N SER A 20 -18.34 -14.86 -10.43
CA SER A 20 -17.74 -14.44 -9.17
C SER A 20 -18.80 -14.18 -8.10
N GLU A 21 -19.95 -13.58 -8.47
CA GLU A 21 -21.07 -13.34 -7.56
C GLU A 21 -21.53 -14.63 -6.88
N HIS A 22 -21.74 -15.71 -7.63
CA HIS A 22 -22.18 -16.99 -7.06
C HIS A 22 -21.21 -17.52 -5.99
N ILE A 23 -19.91 -17.46 -6.27
CA ILE A 23 -18.87 -17.93 -5.34
C ILE A 23 -18.80 -17.03 -4.10
N VAL A 24 -18.86 -15.71 -4.31
CA VAL A 24 -18.79 -14.74 -3.24
C VAL A 24 -20.03 -14.82 -2.34
N GLN A 25 -21.22 -15.03 -2.89
CA GLN A 25 -22.44 -15.26 -2.11
C GLN A 25 -22.30 -16.48 -1.17
N GLN A 26 -21.71 -17.58 -1.66
CA GLN A 26 -21.45 -18.76 -0.81
C GLN A 26 -20.46 -18.45 0.32
N LEU A 27 -19.39 -17.69 0.03
CA LEU A 27 -18.44 -17.25 1.04
C LEU A 27 -19.11 -16.37 2.10
N LEU A 28 -19.85 -15.34 1.67
CA LEU A 28 -20.50 -14.36 2.54
C LEU A 28 -21.63 -14.94 3.38
N THR A 29 -22.33 -15.97 2.88
CA THR A 29 -23.36 -16.70 3.65
C THR A 29 -22.76 -17.41 4.85
N ASN A 30 -21.56 -17.96 4.70
CA ASN A 30 -20.86 -18.67 5.78
C ASN A 30 -20.00 -17.75 6.65
N ASN A 31 -19.82 -16.49 6.25
CA ASN A 31 -18.97 -15.50 6.92
C ASN A 31 -19.70 -14.14 6.95
N PRO A 32 -20.64 -13.94 7.90
CA PRO A 32 -21.47 -12.74 7.97
C PRO A 32 -20.68 -11.47 8.36
N ASP A 33 -19.46 -11.65 8.85
CA ASP A 33 -18.50 -10.64 9.29
C ASP A 33 -17.57 -10.15 8.18
N LEU A 34 -17.68 -10.67 6.95
CA LEU A 34 -16.80 -10.29 5.85
C LEU A 34 -17.46 -9.33 4.84
N TRP A 35 -16.63 -8.44 4.31
CA TRP A 35 -16.80 -7.77 3.03
C TRP A 35 -15.84 -8.36 2.01
N VAL A 36 -16.30 -8.46 0.77
CA VAL A 36 -15.50 -8.94 -0.36
C VAL A 36 -15.34 -7.83 -1.37
N TYR A 37 -14.11 -7.47 -1.65
CA TYR A 37 -13.72 -6.58 -2.74
C TYR A 37 -13.08 -7.41 -3.84
N GLN A 38 -13.77 -7.59 -4.94
CA GLN A 38 -13.21 -8.17 -6.16
C GLN A 38 -12.49 -7.07 -6.93
N MET A 39 -11.23 -7.29 -7.27
CA MET A 39 -10.43 -6.31 -8.01
C MET A 39 -10.00 -6.88 -9.36
N HIS A 40 -10.14 -6.06 -10.40
CA HIS A 40 -9.68 -6.35 -11.76
C HIS A 40 -8.93 -5.13 -12.31
N ASP A 41 -7.60 -5.18 -12.29
CA ASP A 41 -6.74 -4.14 -12.85
C ASP A 41 -6.07 -4.60 -14.17
N PRO A 42 -6.58 -4.16 -15.34
CA PRO A 42 -6.04 -4.52 -16.65
C PRO A 42 -4.77 -3.75 -17.03
N ASN A 43 -4.38 -2.75 -16.23
CA ASN A 43 -3.20 -1.92 -16.44
C ASN A 43 -2.00 -2.50 -15.68
N GLN A 44 -2.10 -2.61 -14.35
CA GLN A 44 -0.99 -3.05 -13.48
C GLN A 44 -0.89 -4.57 -13.34
N ASP A 45 -2.02 -5.27 -13.36
CA ASP A 45 -2.10 -6.72 -13.17
C ASP A 45 -2.46 -7.49 -14.46
N ARG A 46 -2.24 -6.86 -15.62
CA ARG A 46 -2.60 -7.39 -16.95
C ARG A 46 -2.15 -8.84 -17.19
N LEU A 47 -0.96 -9.21 -16.70
CA LEU A 47 -0.42 -10.57 -16.83
C LEU A 47 -1.26 -11.63 -16.10
N LYS A 48 -2.14 -11.22 -15.19
CA LYS A 48 -2.82 -12.08 -14.24
C LYS A 48 -4.35 -12.02 -14.35
N VAL A 49 -4.97 -10.85 -14.50
CA VAL A 49 -6.44 -10.68 -14.33
C VAL A 49 -7.31 -11.47 -15.30
N GLY A 50 -6.80 -11.83 -16.49
CA GLY A 50 -7.51 -12.75 -17.41
C GLY A 50 -7.43 -14.25 -17.04
N ARG A 51 -6.70 -14.59 -15.98
CA ARG A 51 -6.43 -15.97 -15.52
C ARG A 51 -6.72 -16.16 -14.04
N VAL A 52 -6.70 -15.08 -13.27
CA VAL A 52 -6.88 -15.07 -11.82
C VAL A 52 -7.79 -13.90 -11.44
N ALA A 53 -8.83 -14.19 -10.67
CA ALA A 53 -9.68 -13.20 -10.03
C ALA A 53 -9.16 -12.92 -8.62
N TYR A 54 -9.05 -11.64 -8.24
CA TYR A 54 -8.55 -11.21 -6.94
C TYR A 54 -9.71 -10.83 -6.03
N PHE A 55 -9.76 -11.47 -4.86
CA PHE A 55 -10.71 -11.13 -3.81
C PHE A 55 -9.95 -10.67 -2.58
N ARG A 56 -10.18 -9.43 -2.17
CA ARG A 56 -9.69 -8.86 -0.92
C ARG A 56 -10.81 -8.94 0.10
N LEU A 57 -10.51 -9.57 1.23
CA LEU A 57 -11.46 -9.81 2.30
C LEU A 57 -11.20 -8.74 3.37
N LYS A 58 -12.22 -7.96 3.70
CA LYS A 58 -12.17 -6.99 4.79
C LYS A 58 -13.10 -7.45 5.90
N GLN A 59 -12.64 -7.38 7.13
CA GLN A 59 -13.46 -7.71 8.30
C GLN A 59 -14.37 -6.53 8.61
N ALA A 60 -15.68 -6.78 8.71
CA ALA A 60 -16.68 -5.83 9.17
C ALA A 60 -16.72 -5.74 10.69
N CYS A 61 -16.28 -6.79 11.40
CA CYS A 61 -16.25 -6.83 12.85
C CYS A 61 -15.06 -7.63 13.38
N LEU A 62 -14.83 -7.55 14.69
CA LEU A 62 -13.81 -8.38 15.35
C LEU A 62 -14.38 -9.77 15.59
N THR A 63 -13.76 -10.78 14.98
CA THR A 63 -14.14 -12.18 15.24
C THR A 63 -14.07 -12.50 16.74
N PRO A 64 -14.88 -13.45 17.26
CA PRO A 64 -14.80 -13.84 18.67
C PRO A 64 -13.39 -14.24 19.11
N SER A 65 -12.67 -14.98 18.25
CA SER A 65 -11.29 -15.41 18.51
C SER A 65 -10.33 -14.23 18.62
N TYR A 66 -10.46 -13.23 17.75
CA TYR A 66 -9.58 -12.06 17.78
C TYR A 66 -9.91 -11.13 18.95
N SER A 67 -11.20 -10.95 19.26
CA SER A 67 -11.64 -10.27 20.47
C SER A 67 -11.11 -10.94 21.74
N GLN A 68 -11.16 -12.27 21.81
CA GLN A 68 -10.61 -13.03 22.92
C GLN A 68 -9.10 -12.87 23.01
N PHE A 69 -8.38 -12.94 21.88
CA PHE A 69 -6.94 -12.71 21.84
C PHE A 69 -6.56 -11.34 22.43
N LEU A 70 -7.22 -10.27 21.99
CA LEU A 70 -6.98 -8.93 22.53
C LEU A 70 -7.24 -8.88 24.04
N GLN A 71 -8.30 -9.53 24.51
CA GLN A 71 -8.65 -9.54 25.94
C GLN A 71 -7.63 -10.28 26.83
N HIS A 72 -7.01 -11.34 26.32
CA HIS A 72 -6.06 -12.14 27.11
C HIS A 72 -4.63 -11.61 27.06
N HIS A 73 -4.28 -10.89 25.99
CA HIS A 73 -2.89 -10.50 25.73
C HIS A 73 -2.63 -9.01 25.82
N LEU A 74 -3.66 -8.17 25.73
CA LEU A 74 -3.49 -6.73 25.92
C LEU A 74 -3.57 -6.42 27.42
N ALA A 75 -2.53 -5.77 27.95
CA ALA A 75 -2.51 -5.34 29.33
C ALA A 75 -3.69 -4.39 29.64
N PRO A 76 -4.18 -4.32 30.88
CA PRO A 76 -5.16 -3.30 31.28
C PRO A 76 -4.67 -1.89 30.92
N GLY A 77 -5.53 -1.08 30.31
CA GLY A 77 -5.13 0.25 29.80
C GLY A 77 -4.22 0.21 28.55
N GLY A 78 -4.01 -0.96 27.96
CA GLY A 78 -3.21 -1.12 26.74
C GLY A 78 -3.81 -0.37 25.55
N THR A 79 -2.96 -0.07 24.57
CA THR A 79 -3.32 0.77 23.41
C THR A 79 -3.57 -0.08 22.17
N ILE A 80 -4.69 0.17 21.49
CA ILE A 80 -4.99 -0.33 20.14
C ILE A 80 -4.76 0.82 19.16
N PHE A 81 -3.95 0.59 18.14
CA PHE A 81 -3.81 1.51 17.02
C PHE A 81 -4.70 1.07 15.86
N LEU A 82 -5.55 1.98 15.37
CA LEU A 82 -6.39 1.75 14.19
C LEU A 82 -5.90 2.64 13.06
N LEU A 83 -5.44 2.03 11.96
CA LEU A 83 -4.93 2.74 10.79
C LEU A 83 -6.06 2.83 9.76
N GLU A 84 -6.51 4.04 9.48
CA GLU A 84 -7.70 4.33 8.68
C GLU A 84 -7.30 5.09 7.43
N CYS A 85 -6.97 4.34 6.39
CA CYS A 85 -6.75 4.88 5.06
C CYS A 85 -8.12 5.17 4.41
N ASN A 86 -8.46 6.44 4.22
CA ASN A 86 -9.69 6.88 3.57
C ASN A 86 -9.63 6.76 2.04
N TYR A 87 -8.61 6.10 1.49
CA TYR A 87 -8.46 5.94 0.06
C TYR A 87 -9.66 5.19 -0.51
N SER A 88 -10.32 5.82 -1.48
CA SER A 88 -11.55 5.34 -2.08
C SER A 88 -11.39 5.17 -3.59
N TRP A 89 -12.23 4.32 -4.17
CA TRP A 89 -12.19 4.01 -5.59
C TRP A 89 -13.60 3.90 -6.19
N LEU A 90 -13.75 4.34 -7.45
CA LEU A 90 -14.99 4.19 -8.20
C LEU A 90 -15.26 2.72 -8.48
N SER A 91 -16.33 2.18 -7.91
CA SER A 91 -16.60 0.75 -7.94
C SER A 91 -18.08 0.46 -8.22
N THR A 92 -18.39 -0.80 -8.53
CA THR A 92 -19.75 -1.30 -8.73
C THR A 92 -20.14 -2.19 -7.55
N LYS A 93 -21.30 -1.95 -6.95
CA LYS A 93 -21.88 -2.85 -5.95
C LYS A 93 -22.51 -4.05 -6.67
N ILE A 94 -21.93 -5.24 -6.48
CA ILE A 94 -22.49 -6.49 -7.02
C ILE A 94 -23.60 -7.01 -6.10
N SER A 95 -23.37 -6.98 -4.79
CA SER A 95 -24.37 -7.27 -3.75
C SER A 95 -24.03 -6.51 -2.48
N ASP A 96 -24.79 -6.68 -1.40
CA ASP A 96 -24.66 -5.90 -0.17
C ASP A 96 -23.24 -5.84 0.42
N ARG A 97 -22.47 -6.92 0.32
CA ARG A 97 -21.10 -7.01 0.85
C ARG A 97 -20.08 -7.46 -0.20
N HIS A 98 -20.41 -7.30 -1.48
CA HIS A 98 -19.54 -7.61 -2.62
C HIS A 98 -19.39 -6.40 -3.52
N ILE A 99 -18.20 -5.80 -3.49
CA ILE A 99 -17.83 -4.65 -4.30
C ILE A 99 -16.89 -5.11 -5.41
N PHE A 100 -17.13 -4.66 -6.64
CA PHE A 100 -16.24 -4.88 -7.78
C PHE A 100 -15.50 -3.59 -8.10
N GLN A 101 -14.18 -3.62 -7.99
CA GLN A 101 -13.27 -2.53 -8.31
C GLN A 101 -12.58 -2.79 -9.65
N PHE A 102 -12.74 -1.86 -10.60
CA PHE A 102 -12.00 -1.88 -11.85
C PHE A 102 -10.82 -0.91 -11.81
N GLY A 103 -9.62 -1.41 -12.08
CA GLY A 103 -8.37 -0.67 -11.89
C GLY A 103 -7.87 -0.68 -10.45
N GLY A 104 -6.68 -0.10 -10.27
CA GLY A 104 -6.03 0.03 -8.97
C GLY A 104 -5.01 1.16 -8.95
N LYS A 105 -4.49 1.46 -7.75
CA LYS A 105 -3.44 2.47 -7.55
C LYS A 105 -2.22 2.09 -8.40
N GLY A 106 -1.78 3.01 -9.25
CA GLY A 106 -0.62 2.79 -10.12
C GLY A 106 -0.39 3.87 -11.18
N GLY A 107 -0.75 5.12 -10.89
CA GLY A 107 -0.48 6.26 -11.78
C GLY A 107 -1.59 6.65 -12.74
N LEU A 108 -2.73 5.95 -12.71
CA LEU A 108 -3.99 6.43 -13.29
C LEU A 108 -4.97 6.75 -12.16
N GLU A 109 -5.75 7.81 -12.33
CA GLU A 109 -6.89 8.15 -11.50
C GLU A 109 -8.09 7.24 -11.81
N PRO A 110 -9.02 7.02 -10.84
CA PRO A 110 -10.15 6.11 -11.03
C PRO A 110 -11.00 6.40 -12.27
N GLN A 111 -11.21 7.68 -12.61
CA GLN A 111 -12.00 8.09 -13.77
C GLN A 111 -11.34 7.68 -15.10
N GLU A 112 -10.01 7.69 -15.16
CA GLU A 112 -9.27 7.35 -16.39
C GLU A 112 -9.48 5.88 -16.79
N TYR A 113 -9.79 4.99 -15.84
CA TYR A 113 -10.12 3.59 -16.16
C TYR A 113 -11.51 3.43 -16.82
N LEU A 114 -12.41 4.40 -16.63
CA LEU A 114 -13.80 4.35 -17.09
C LEU A 114 -14.02 5.12 -18.40
N GLU A 115 -13.13 6.06 -18.71
CA GLU A 115 -13.26 6.95 -19.85
C GLU A 115 -12.35 6.55 -21.02
N PRO A 116 -12.83 6.62 -22.27
CA PRO A 116 -11.97 6.42 -23.43
C PRO A 116 -10.91 7.52 -23.53
N SER A 117 -9.67 7.13 -23.81
CA SER A 117 -8.59 8.06 -24.12
C SER A 117 -7.67 7.49 -25.20
N ALA A 118 -7.04 8.38 -25.98
CA ALA A 118 -6.09 7.97 -27.01
C ALA A 118 -4.91 7.18 -26.42
N GLN A 119 -4.49 7.52 -25.19
CA GLN A 119 -3.43 6.82 -24.47
C GLN A 119 -3.83 5.37 -24.13
N ILE A 120 -5.08 5.15 -23.70
CA ILE A 120 -5.61 3.81 -23.42
C ILE A 120 -5.75 3.02 -24.72
N SER A 121 -6.30 3.63 -25.78
CA SER A 121 -6.40 2.95 -27.10
C SER A 121 -5.04 2.50 -27.61
N GLN A 122 -4.02 3.36 -27.52
CA GLN A 122 -2.65 3.00 -27.91
C GLN A 122 -2.09 1.89 -27.02
N PHE A 123 -2.24 1.99 -25.71
CA PHE A 123 -1.80 0.95 -24.78
C PHE A 123 -2.44 -0.41 -25.08
N LEU A 124 -3.74 -0.43 -25.33
CA LEU A 124 -4.48 -1.65 -25.67
C LEU A 124 -4.00 -2.24 -27.00
N GLN A 125 -3.79 -1.39 -28.01
CA GLN A 125 -3.25 -1.80 -29.30
C GLN A 125 -1.84 -2.42 -29.16
N ASP A 126 -0.95 -1.76 -28.42
CA ASP A 126 0.42 -2.23 -28.16
C ASP A 126 0.45 -3.56 -27.40
N ARG A 127 -0.63 -3.88 -26.69
CA ARG A 127 -0.82 -5.13 -25.94
C ARG A 127 -1.65 -6.16 -26.72
N GLY A 128 -1.94 -5.90 -27.99
CA GLY A 128 -2.68 -6.81 -28.86
C GLY A 128 -4.14 -7.03 -28.45
N SER A 129 -4.73 -6.06 -27.75
CA SER A 129 -6.16 -6.11 -27.44
C SER A 129 -7.01 -5.97 -28.70
N LEU A 130 -8.20 -6.57 -28.69
CA LEU A 130 -9.22 -6.36 -29.70
C LEU A 130 -10.08 -5.12 -29.42
N HIS A 131 -9.93 -4.53 -28.24
CA HIS A 131 -10.71 -3.38 -27.79
C HIS A 131 -9.91 -2.08 -27.95
N GLN A 132 -10.63 -0.98 -28.21
CA GLN A 132 -10.05 0.37 -28.27
C GLN A 132 -10.13 1.11 -26.93
N GLN A 133 -10.88 0.56 -25.98
CA GLN A 133 -11.06 1.06 -24.62
C GLN A 133 -11.33 -0.13 -23.69
N TRP A 134 -11.23 0.09 -22.39
CA TRP A 134 -11.73 -0.90 -21.42
C TRP A 134 -13.26 -0.88 -21.35
N HIS A 135 -13.85 -2.02 -20.99
CA HIS A 135 -15.29 -2.21 -20.85
C HIS A 135 -15.65 -2.72 -19.43
N PRO A 136 -15.42 -1.90 -18.39
CA PRO A 136 -15.80 -2.26 -17.03
C PRO A 136 -17.32 -2.19 -16.82
N PRO A 137 -17.84 -2.84 -15.76
CA PRO A 137 -19.19 -2.52 -15.29
C PRO A 137 -19.28 -1.04 -14.90
N ALA A 138 -20.46 -0.46 -15.04
CA ALA A 138 -20.70 0.93 -14.64
C ALA A 138 -20.49 1.08 -13.13
N ALA A 139 -19.67 2.06 -12.72
CA ALA A 139 -19.52 2.38 -11.31
C ALA A 139 -20.81 3.02 -10.77
N ASP A 140 -21.21 2.63 -9.57
CA ASP A 140 -22.41 3.13 -8.89
C ASP A 140 -22.11 3.92 -7.62
N GLY A 141 -20.83 4.03 -7.25
CA GLY A 141 -20.40 4.81 -6.10
C GLY A 141 -18.90 4.81 -5.88
N SER A 142 -18.50 5.57 -4.87
CA SER A 142 -17.15 5.53 -4.31
C SER A 142 -17.16 4.65 -3.06
N TRP A 143 -16.25 3.68 -3.03
CA TRP A 143 -16.13 2.70 -1.95
C TRP A 143 -14.69 2.67 -1.44
N PRO A 144 -14.42 2.19 -0.20
CA PRO A 144 -13.04 1.99 0.24
C PRO A 144 -12.25 1.16 -0.77
N GLU A 145 -11.09 1.68 -1.21
CA GLU A 145 -10.26 0.98 -2.20
C GLU A 145 -9.89 -0.41 -1.67
N SER A 146 -9.95 -1.40 -2.55
CA SER A 146 -9.92 -2.82 -2.21
C SER A 146 -8.67 -3.27 -1.42
N GLU A 147 -7.48 -2.72 -1.66
CA GLU A 147 -6.23 -3.05 -0.94
C GLU A 147 -6.05 -2.28 0.35
N TRP A 148 -6.12 -0.95 0.23
CA TRP A 148 -5.62 -0.04 1.24
C TRP A 148 -6.76 0.65 1.97
N GLY A 149 -7.90 0.85 1.31
CA GLY A 149 -9.05 1.54 1.88
C GLY A 149 -9.58 0.82 3.12
N PHE A 150 -9.77 1.57 4.20
CA PHE A 150 -10.27 1.06 5.46
C PHE A 150 -11.78 0.78 5.39
N GLU A 151 -12.24 -0.35 5.96
CA GLU A 151 -13.66 -0.70 6.06
C GLU A 151 -14.27 -0.05 7.31
N PRO A 152 -15.15 0.98 7.19
CA PRO A 152 -15.66 1.72 8.33
C PRO A 152 -16.40 0.87 9.36
N ALA A 153 -17.05 -0.23 8.95
CA ALA A 153 -17.77 -1.11 9.87
C ALA A 153 -16.87 -1.66 11.00
N LEU A 154 -15.58 -1.91 10.72
CA LEU A 154 -14.64 -2.42 11.72
C LEU A 154 -14.38 -1.41 12.86
N ARG A 155 -14.44 -0.11 12.57
CA ARG A 155 -14.13 0.97 13.54
C ARG A 155 -15.07 0.91 14.74
N GLU A 156 -16.37 0.82 14.48
CA GLU A 156 -17.40 0.86 15.53
C GLU A 156 -17.22 -0.29 16.54
N GLU A 157 -16.84 -1.46 16.04
CA GLU A 157 -16.60 -2.65 16.85
C GLU A 157 -15.33 -2.54 17.71
N VAL A 158 -14.25 -1.99 17.15
CA VAL A 158 -13.02 -1.72 17.91
C VAL A 158 -13.27 -0.66 18.99
N GLU A 159 -14.00 0.41 18.68
CA GLU A 159 -14.39 1.45 19.65
C GLU A 159 -15.25 0.89 20.78
N ARG A 160 -16.19 -0.01 20.47
CA ARG A 160 -17.02 -0.70 21.46
C ARG A 160 -16.19 -1.61 22.37
N LEU A 161 -15.28 -2.40 21.80
CA LEU A 161 -14.39 -3.27 22.56
C LEU A 161 -13.47 -2.45 23.49
N ALA A 162 -12.85 -1.40 22.97
CA ALA A 162 -11.93 -0.55 23.73
C ALA A 162 -12.63 0.09 24.93
N ARG A 163 -13.82 0.68 24.73
CA ARG A 163 -14.64 1.24 25.82
C ARG A 163 -15.04 0.19 26.85
N HIS A 164 -15.49 -0.98 26.42
CA HIS A 164 -15.94 -2.03 27.33
C HIS A 164 -14.81 -2.61 28.18
N ARG A 165 -13.59 -2.67 27.64
CA ARG A 165 -12.42 -3.28 28.30
C ARG A 165 -11.46 -2.26 28.93
N GLY A 166 -11.71 -0.97 28.77
CA GLY A 166 -10.82 0.08 29.26
C GLY A 166 -9.48 0.12 28.51
N PHE A 167 -9.47 -0.25 27.22
CA PHE A 167 -8.31 -0.04 26.36
C PHE A 167 -8.29 1.39 25.83
N ARG A 168 -7.09 1.92 25.57
CA ARG A 168 -6.92 3.17 24.82
C ARG A 168 -7.02 2.86 23.33
N LEU A 169 -7.89 3.56 22.62
CA LEU A 169 -7.92 3.49 21.16
C LEU A 169 -7.17 4.71 20.63
N ARG A 170 -6.25 4.51 19.69
CA ARG A 170 -5.60 5.59 18.97
C ARG A 170 -5.81 5.40 17.48
N ARG A 171 -6.50 6.35 16.88
CA ARG A 171 -6.82 6.32 15.45
C ARG A 171 -5.74 7.07 14.68
N LEU A 172 -5.34 6.55 13.52
CA LEU A 172 -4.45 7.22 12.56
C LEU A 172 -5.21 7.28 11.25
N ILE A 173 -5.84 8.41 10.98
CA ILE A 173 -6.70 8.62 9.81
C ILE A 173 -5.89 9.38 8.76
N PHE A 174 -5.85 8.90 7.52
CA PHE A 174 -5.07 9.48 6.42
C PHE A 174 -5.72 9.22 5.04
N ASP A 175 -5.47 10.06 4.05
CA ASP A 175 -6.24 10.07 2.79
C ASP A 175 -5.82 8.99 1.78
N GLU A 176 -4.53 8.63 1.75
CA GLU A 176 -4.00 7.68 0.77
C GLU A 176 -2.84 6.85 1.36
N PRO A 177 -2.57 5.63 0.85
CA PRO A 177 -1.63 4.71 1.48
C PRO A 177 -0.24 5.30 1.74
N GLN A 178 0.29 6.11 0.82
CA GLN A 178 1.63 6.70 0.95
C GLN A 178 1.70 7.95 1.84
N ALA A 179 0.56 8.48 2.31
CA ALA A 179 0.51 9.72 3.08
C ALA A 179 1.34 9.68 4.37
N LEU A 180 1.50 8.50 4.99
CA LEU A 180 2.27 8.35 6.22
C LEU A 180 3.80 8.31 6.00
N SER A 181 4.28 8.10 4.78
CA SER A 181 5.69 7.77 4.54
C SER A 181 6.65 8.88 4.98
N ALA A 182 6.33 10.14 4.68
CA ALA A 182 7.14 11.28 5.10
C ALA A 182 7.18 11.44 6.63
N TRP A 183 6.03 11.23 7.29
CA TRP A 183 5.93 11.34 8.75
C TRP A 183 6.68 10.22 9.46
N VAL A 184 6.53 8.98 8.99
CA VAL A 184 7.29 7.83 9.50
C VAL A 184 8.79 8.03 9.29
N ALA A 185 9.22 8.54 8.14
CA ALA A 185 10.63 8.86 7.91
C ALA A 185 11.14 9.89 8.94
N SER A 186 10.37 10.96 9.19
CA SER A 186 10.70 11.95 10.22
C SER A 186 10.74 11.37 11.64
N LEU A 187 9.83 10.44 11.99
CA LEU A 187 9.83 9.73 13.26
C LEU A 187 11.13 8.94 13.45
N TYR A 188 11.56 8.20 12.42
CA TYR A 188 12.80 7.44 12.47
C TYR A 188 14.03 8.35 12.63
N ARG A 189 14.07 9.49 11.92
CA ARG A 189 15.15 10.47 12.11
C ARG A 189 15.20 11.00 13.53
N TRP A 190 14.06 11.42 14.06
CA TRP A 190 13.93 11.91 15.42
C TRP A 190 14.41 10.86 16.43
N TRP A 191 13.91 9.62 16.30
CA TRP A 191 14.22 8.53 17.22
C TRP A 191 15.69 8.07 17.14
N TYR A 192 16.31 8.10 15.96
CA TYR A 192 17.72 7.79 15.78
C TYR A 192 18.63 8.86 16.39
N ARG A 193 18.29 10.15 16.27
CA ARG A 193 19.07 11.23 16.93
C ARG A 193 19.13 11.06 18.43
N GLN A 194 18.01 10.68 19.07
CA GLN A 194 17.96 10.42 20.51
C GLN A 194 18.88 9.28 20.95
N GLN A 195 19.23 8.37 20.03
CA GLN A 195 20.07 7.20 20.29
C GLN A 195 21.49 7.36 19.74
N GLY A 196 21.85 8.52 19.17
CA GLY A 196 23.14 8.73 18.52
C GLY A 196 23.36 7.86 17.28
N LEU A 197 22.28 7.38 16.65
CA LEU A 197 22.31 6.64 15.39
C LEU A 197 22.27 7.60 14.20
N PRO A 198 22.79 7.19 13.02
CA PRO A 198 22.68 8.02 11.81
C PRO A 198 21.21 8.23 11.42
N ASP A 199 20.84 9.48 11.13
CA ASP A 199 19.49 9.88 10.73
C ASP A 199 19.43 10.39 9.29
N ASN A 200 20.51 10.22 8.52
CA ASN A 200 20.70 10.82 7.20
C ASN A 200 20.98 9.76 6.10
N ARG A 201 20.51 8.53 6.31
CA ARG A 201 20.62 7.43 5.36
C ARG A 201 19.23 6.93 4.99
N LEU A 202 18.74 7.22 3.79
CA LEU A 202 17.39 6.88 3.35
C LEU A 202 17.34 5.52 2.66
N LEU A 203 16.30 4.74 2.95
CA LEU A 203 15.89 3.60 2.13
C LEU A 203 14.45 3.82 1.66
N VAL A 204 14.31 4.00 0.35
CA VAL A 204 13.03 3.98 -0.34
C VAL A 204 12.66 2.52 -0.62
N GLU A 205 11.56 2.07 -0.05
CA GLU A 205 11.02 0.73 -0.22
C GLU A 205 9.72 0.79 -1.02
N SER A 206 9.59 -0.03 -2.05
CA SER A 206 8.46 -0.02 -2.96
C SER A 206 7.52 -1.20 -2.71
N PHE A 207 6.24 -0.89 -2.54
CA PHE A 207 5.14 -1.86 -2.42
C PHE A 207 5.48 -2.99 -1.42
N VAL A 208 5.55 -4.24 -1.86
CA VAL A 208 5.81 -5.42 -1.02
C VAL A 208 7.29 -5.66 -0.70
N TYR A 209 8.23 -4.89 -1.25
CA TYR A 209 9.68 -5.06 -1.02
C TYR A 209 10.14 -4.38 0.28
N LEU A 210 9.46 -4.69 1.39
CA LEU A 210 9.71 -4.13 2.72
C LEU A 210 10.76 -4.93 3.50
N ASN A 211 11.64 -4.23 4.23
CA ASN A 211 12.74 -4.82 4.99
C ASN A 211 12.89 -4.16 6.37
N PRO A 212 11.83 -4.12 7.21
CA PRO A 212 11.82 -3.36 8.47
C PRO A 212 12.95 -3.77 9.43
N TRP A 213 13.32 -5.05 9.47
CA TRP A 213 14.44 -5.51 10.29
C TRP A 213 15.79 -4.96 9.80
N TRP A 214 16.03 -4.93 8.49
CA TRP A 214 17.28 -4.40 7.93
C TRP A 214 17.36 -2.88 8.03
N VAL A 215 16.23 -2.18 7.91
CA VAL A 215 16.12 -0.74 8.17
C VAL A 215 16.71 -0.42 9.55
N LEU A 216 16.27 -1.13 10.59
CA LEU A 216 16.80 -0.95 11.95
C LEU A 216 18.27 -1.35 12.07
N ARG A 217 18.64 -2.54 11.55
CA ARG A 217 20.02 -3.07 11.65
C ARG A 217 21.06 -2.26 10.89
N LEU A 218 20.65 -1.51 9.88
CA LEU A 218 21.53 -0.65 9.09
C LEU A 218 21.44 0.82 9.49
N GLY A 219 20.55 1.18 10.41
CA GLY A 219 20.32 2.59 10.76
C GLY A 219 19.85 3.39 9.54
N LEU A 220 18.92 2.81 8.76
CA LEU A 220 18.30 3.46 7.62
C LEU A 220 16.98 4.08 8.06
N VAL A 221 16.64 5.21 7.46
CA VAL A 221 15.36 5.88 7.56
C VAL A 221 14.46 5.30 6.46
N PRO A 222 13.35 4.63 6.80
CA PRO A 222 12.46 4.06 5.79
C PRO A 222 11.58 5.15 5.18
N TYR A 223 11.40 5.09 3.87
CA TYR A 223 10.34 5.79 3.16
C TYR A 223 9.63 4.78 2.27
N TRP A 224 8.33 4.62 2.43
CA TRP A 224 7.56 3.67 1.62
C TRP A 224 6.93 4.37 0.42
N ALA A 225 7.16 3.86 -0.78
CA ALA A 225 6.41 4.21 -1.98
C ALA A 225 5.34 3.13 -2.22
N VAL A 226 4.08 3.55 -2.37
CA VAL A 226 2.99 2.57 -2.57
C VAL A 226 3.20 1.77 -3.84
N PHE A 227 3.71 2.40 -4.90
CA PHE A 227 4.09 1.74 -6.14
C PHE A 227 5.20 2.50 -6.86
N ASN A 228 5.61 2.04 -8.05
CA ASN A 228 6.64 2.73 -8.84
C ASN A 228 6.07 3.75 -9.86
N ASP A 229 4.87 4.26 -9.60
CA ASP A 229 4.21 5.22 -10.47
C ASP A 229 4.69 6.66 -10.26
N LEU A 230 4.32 7.54 -11.18
CA LEU A 230 4.68 8.95 -11.17
C LEU A 230 4.14 9.70 -9.94
N ALA A 231 2.97 9.34 -9.41
CA ALA A 231 2.43 9.98 -8.21
C ALA A 231 3.25 9.56 -6.98
N SER A 232 3.56 8.28 -6.83
CA SER A 232 4.45 7.78 -5.76
C SER A 232 5.82 8.47 -5.78
N LEU A 233 6.37 8.70 -6.98
CA LEU A 233 7.62 9.44 -7.18
C LEU A 233 7.48 10.93 -6.81
N ALA A 234 6.37 11.57 -7.15
CA ALA A 234 6.10 12.97 -6.81
C ALA A 234 6.02 13.17 -5.29
N PHE A 235 5.35 12.26 -4.57
CA PHE A 235 5.30 12.25 -3.11
C PHE A 235 6.69 12.19 -2.47
N LEU A 236 7.57 11.35 -3.02
CA LEU A 236 8.95 11.25 -2.55
C LEU A 236 9.75 12.51 -2.83
N ASN A 237 9.65 13.07 -4.05
CA ASN A 237 10.32 14.33 -4.39
C ASN A 237 9.90 15.46 -3.46
N HIS A 238 8.59 15.64 -3.23
CA HIS A 238 8.08 16.65 -2.31
C HIS A 238 8.64 16.50 -0.88
N TYR A 239 8.75 15.26 -0.39
CA TYR A 239 9.38 14.98 0.89
C TYR A 239 10.87 15.37 0.90
N LEU A 240 11.61 15.00 -0.15
CA LEU A 240 13.04 15.29 -0.26
C LEU A 240 13.34 16.78 -0.44
N ASP A 241 12.42 17.54 -1.07
CA ASP A 241 12.54 18.99 -1.24
C ASP A 241 12.30 19.76 0.07
N SER A 242 11.59 19.16 1.03
CA SER A 242 11.19 19.81 2.29
C SER A 242 11.92 19.29 3.53
N THR A 243 12.84 18.34 3.37
CA THR A 243 13.58 17.71 4.47
C THR A 243 15.07 18.03 4.44
N GLN A 244 15.76 17.79 5.56
CA GLN A 244 17.21 17.91 5.61
C GLN A 244 17.85 16.86 4.68
N PRO A 245 18.87 17.22 3.88
CA PRO A 245 19.47 16.31 2.91
C PRO A 245 19.94 14.98 3.51
N TYR A 246 19.83 13.92 2.71
CA TYR A 246 20.34 12.60 3.03
C TYR A 246 21.76 12.44 2.46
N SER A 247 22.69 11.95 3.27
CA SER A 247 24.05 11.64 2.79
C SER A 247 24.09 10.37 1.96
N GLU A 248 23.14 9.45 2.19
CA GLU A 248 22.96 8.21 1.44
C GLU A 248 21.49 8.04 1.05
N ILE A 249 21.21 7.66 -0.20
CA ILE A 249 19.86 7.31 -0.66
C ILE A 249 19.88 5.97 -1.38
N TYR A 250 19.13 5.02 -0.84
CA TYR A 250 18.92 3.71 -1.44
C TYR A 250 17.48 3.57 -1.90
N ALA A 251 17.24 2.87 -3.00
CA ALA A 251 15.89 2.54 -3.44
C ALA A 251 15.81 1.10 -3.92
N ASN A 252 14.78 0.37 -3.48
CA ASN A 252 14.32 -0.81 -4.19
C ASN A 252 13.07 -0.44 -5.00
N LEU A 253 12.83 -1.14 -6.10
CA LEU A 253 11.68 -0.89 -6.99
C LEU A 253 10.99 -2.22 -7.29
N PHE A 254 9.70 -2.32 -6.93
CA PHE A 254 8.90 -3.52 -7.16
C PHE A 254 8.74 -3.82 -8.66
N SER A 255 9.20 -4.98 -9.14
CA SER A 255 9.04 -5.32 -10.56
C SER A 255 7.71 -6.03 -10.79
N ASN A 256 6.70 -5.29 -11.24
CA ASN A 256 5.36 -5.82 -11.57
C ASN A 256 5.31 -6.54 -12.93
N GLY A 257 6.38 -6.48 -13.73
CA GLY A 257 6.44 -7.20 -15.01
C GLY A 257 6.01 -6.39 -16.23
N LEU A 258 5.50 -5.16 -16.05
CA LEU A 258 4.76 -4.44 -17.08
C LEU A 258 5.14 -2.96 -17.12
N ASN A 259 5.36 -2.45 -18.34
CA ASN A 259 5.28 -1.02 -18.62
C ASN A 259 3.79 -0.64 -18.70
N SER A 260 3.20 -0.39 -17.54
CA SER A 260 1.82 0.07 -17.37
C SER A 260 1.72 1.59 -17.58
N LEU A 261 0.52 2.07 -17.83
CA LEU A 261 0.23 3.50 -17.87
C LEU A 261 0.47 4.11 -16.50
N GLY A 262 1.13 5.28 -16.47
CA GLY A 262 1.44 6.01 -15.24
C GLY A 262 2.70 5.54 -14.50
N ILE A 263 3.39 4.50 -14.97
CA ILE A 263 4.63 4.04 -14.35
C ILE A 263 5.77 5.05 -14.54
N ALA A 264 6.57 5.29 -13.50
CA ALA A 264 7.77 6.10 -13.60
C ALA A 264 8.92 5.31 -14.22
N THR A 265 9.71 5.96 -15.08
CA THR A 265 10.87 5.36 -15.73
C THR A 265 12.02 5.17 -14.75
N ILE A 266 12.98 4.31 -15.11
CA ILE A 266 14.15 4.08 -14.26
C ILE A 266 15.01 5.34 -14.15
N GLU A 267 15.08 6.18 -15.19
CA GLU A 267 15.80 7.45 -15.20
C GLU A 267 15.19 8.45 -14.21
N GLN A 268 13.86 8.47 -14.11
CA GLN A 268 13.17 9.33 -13.14
C GLN A 268 13.45 8.90 -11.70
N TRP A 269 13.49 7.60 -11.43
CA TRP A 269 13.93 7.07 -10.13
C TRP A 269 15.41 7.34 -9.87
N GLN A 270 16.26 7.24 -10.90
CA GLN A 270 17.69 7.52 -10.81
C GLN A 270 17.96 8.99 -10.46
N ALA A 271 17.20 9.93 -11.01
CA ALA A 271 17.29 11.35 -10.67
C ALA A 271 17.03 11.62 -9.18
N VAL A 272 16.17 10.82 -8.53
CA VAL A 272 15.98 10.91 -7.07
C VAL A 272 17.20 10.42 -6.31
N LEU A 273 17.81 9.31 -6.75
CA LEU A 273 19.04 8.79 -6.14
C LEU A 273 20.20 9.79 -6.25
N GLU A 274 20.29 10.52 -7.36
CA GLU A 274 21.35 11.51 -7.61
C GLU A 274 21.32 12.73 -6.68
N ARG A 275 20.26 12.90 -5.89
CA ARG A 275 20.21 13.90 -4.80
C ARG A 275 21.22 13.62 -3.68
N SER A 276 21.84 12.44 -3.67
CA SER A 276 22.88 12.05 -2.73
C SER A 276 24.13 11.52 -3.46
N PRO A 277 25.34 11.87 -2.99
CA PRO A 277 26.59 11.36 -3.57
C PRO A 277 26.80 9.86 -3.34
N HIS A 278 26.11 9.28 -2.35
CA HIS A 278 26.21 7.87 -1.99
C HIS A 278 24.85 7.20 -2.18
N SER A 279 24.47 7.01 -3.43
CA SER A 279 23.19 6.42 -3.77
C SER A 279 23.31 5.15 -4.57
N LYS A 280 22.29 4.27 -4.43
CA LYS A 280 22.29 2.98 -5.11
C LYS A 280 20.89 2.36 -5.18
N PHE A 281 20.56 1.77 -6.32
CA PHE A 281 19.48 0.81 -6.39
C PHE A 281 19.81 -0.51 -5.67
N ILE A 282 18.88 -1.01 -4.87
CA ILE A 282 19.01 -2.25 -4.12
C ILE A 282 18.19 -3.34 -4.81
N GLY A 283 18.89 -4.29 -5.43
CA GLY A 283 18.28 -5.45 -6.08
C GLY A 283 17.55 -5.17 -7.38
N VAL A 284 17.64 -3.96 -7.93
CA VAL A 284 17.03 -3.57 -9.22
C VAL A 284 18.04 -3.77 -10.34
N ASN A 285 17.62 -4.46 -11.41
CA ASN A 285 18.32 -4.38 -12.70
C ASN A 285 17.70 -3.26 -13.55
N THR A 286 18.42 -2.15 -13.68
CA THR A 286 17.96 -0.95 -14.39
C THR A 286 17.62 -1.19 -15.86
N HIS A 287 18.33 -2.10 -16.53
CA HIS A 287 18.09 -2.44 -17.94
C HIS A 287 16.85 -3.32 -18.16
N LYS A 288 16.36 -3.96 -17.11
CA LYS A 288 15.20 -4.87 -17.17
C LYS A 288 13.99 -4.34 -16.41
N TYR A 289 14.12 -3.25 -15.67
CA TYR A 289 13.01 -2.60 -15.01
C TYR A 289 11.94 -2.21 -16.05
N PRO A 290 10.63 -2.40 -15.76
CA PRO A 290 10.00 -2.97 -14.55
C PRO A 290 9.78 -4.49 -14.62
N ALA A 291 10.36 -5.19 -15.60
CA ALA A 291 10.14 -6.61 -15.87
C ALA A 291 11.05 -7.58 -15.10
N ASP A 292 11.92 -7.07 -14.23
CA ASP A 292 12.96 -7.85 -13.56
C ASP A 292 12.44 -8.64 -12.34
N LEU A 293 11.84 -9.81 -12.57
CA LEU A 293 11.29 -10.65 -11.49
C LEU A 293 12.34 -11.13 -10.47
N ALA A 294 13.64 -11.17 -10.84
CA ALA A 294 14.70 -11.51 -9.90
C ALA A 294 14.87 -10.45 -8.78
N SER A 295 14.34 -9.24 -8.96
CA SER A 295 14.29 -8.22 -7.91
C SER A 295 13.53 -8.68 -6.66
N ALA A 296 12.58 -9.63 -6.79
CA ALA A 296 11.82 -10.18 -5.67
C ALA A 296 12.69 -10.93 -4.64
N VAL A 297 13.88 -11.39 -5.04
CA VAL A 297 14.87 -11.98 -4.13
C VAL A 297 16.00 -11.00 -3.85
N ARG A 298 16.41 -10.25 -4.88
CA ARG A 298 17.59 -9.39 -4.79
C ARG A 298 17.40 -8.16 -3.90
N HIS A 299 16.18 -7.62 -3.80
CA HIS A 299 15.92 -6.48 -2.91
C HIS A 299 16.37 -6.81 -1.48
N TYR A 300 16.15 -8.05 -1.03
CA TYR A 300 16.59 -8.51 0.28
C TYR A 300 18.08 -8.87 0.29
N SER A 301 18.57 -9.68 -0.67
CA SER A 301 19.96 -10.18 -0.63
C SER A 301 21.02 -9.08 -0.80
N ASP A 302 20.72 -8.06 -1.60
CA ASP A 302 21.65 -6.95 -1.83
C ASP A 302 21.65 -5.97 -0.66
N LEU A 303 20.50 -5.75 -0.01
CA LEU A 303 20.41 -4.93 1.19
C LEU A 303 21.31 -5.45 2.32
N LYS A 304 21.40 -6.79 2.48
CA LYS A 304 22.28 -7.41 3.49
C LYS A 304 23.76 -7.00 3.38
N LYS A 305 24.20 -6.62 2.19
CA LYS A 305 25.60 -6.31 1.87
C LYS A 305 25.96 -4.91 2.34
N LEU A 306 24.98 -4.05 2.62
CA LEU A 306 25.23 -2.71 3.13
C LEU A 306 25.87 -2.75 4.52
N LYS A 307 26.63 -1.69 4.80
CA LYS A 307 27.39 -1.42 6.02
C LYS A 307 27.26 0.07 6.36
N PRO A 308 27.59 0.48 7.59
CA PRO A 308 27.79 -0.36 8.80
C PRO A 308 26.48 -1.01 9.29
N ARG A 309 26.59 -1.89 10.29
CA ARG A 309 25.44 -2.46 11.01
C ARG A 309 25.46 -1.99 12.45
N TYR A 310 24.30 -1.65 12.98
CA TYR A 310 24.12 -1.16 14.35
C TYR A 310 23.40 -2.22 15.20
N PRO A 311 23.58 -2.24 16.53
CA PRO A 311 22.67 -2.93 17.44
C PRO A 311 21.21 -2.58 17.15
N LEU A 312 20.28 -3.49 17.46
CA LEU A 312 18.86 -3.12 17.35
C LEU A 312 18.57 -2.03 18.39
N PRO A 313 17.88 -0.94 18.02
CA PRO A 313 17.49 0.09 18.97
C PRO A 313 16.52 -0.49 20.01
N ASN A 314 16.50 0.10 21.20
CA ASN A 314 15.46 -0.19 22.19
C ASN A 314 14.10 0.20 21.61
N PRO A 315 13.02 -0.58 21.81
CA PRO A 315 11.71 -0.26 21.26
C PRO A 315 11.27 1.18 21.56
N LEU A 316 10.68 1.85 20.56
CA LEU A 316 10.09 3.17 20.74
C LEU A 316 8.92 3.06 21.74
N SER A 317 8.99 3.80 22.85
CA SER A 317 7.90 3.83 23.84
C SER A 317 6.74 4.69 23.35
N LEU A 318 5.55 4.46 23.90
CA LEU A 318 4.38 5.30 23.63
C LEU A 318 4.58 6.75 24.07
N GLU A 319 5.30 6.96 25.18
CA GLU A 319 5.65 8.30 25.68
C GLU A 319 6.58 9.04 24.71
N ALA A 320 7.58 8.33 24.16
CA ALA A 320 8.46 8.91 23.16
C ALA A 320 7.70 9.23 21.86
N LEU A 321 6.76 8.37 21.47
CA LEU A 321 5.86 8.66 20.35
C LEU A 321 4.98 9.89 20.62
N ASP A 322 4.45 10.04 21.84
CA ASP A 322 3.65 11.21 22.24
C ASP A 322 4.46 12.51 22.17
N THR A 323 5.70 12.49 22.66
CA THR A 323 6.63 13.61 22.52
C THR A 323 6.85 13.96 21.05
N PHE A 324 7.13 12.97 20.20
CA PHE A 324 7.32 13.22 18.77
C PHE A 324 6.08 13.83 18.12
N ILE A 325 4.88 13.32 18.42
CA ILE A 325 3.61 13.84 17.89
C ILE A 325 3.41 15.29 18.32
N ALA A 326 3.68 15.62 19.59
CA ALA A 326 3.53 16.97 20.11
C ALA A 326 4.50 17.96 19.44
N GLU A 327 5.72 17.53 19.13
CA GLU A 327 6.73 18.34 18.44
C GLU A 327 6.50 18.44 16.93
N ASN A 328 5.83 17.44 16.33
CA ASN A 328 5.66 17.31 14.89
C ASN A 328 4.18 17.02 14.54
N PRO A 329 3.27 17.97 14.82
CA PRO A 329 1.86 17.78 14.55
C PRO A 329 1.66 17.54 13.05
N GLN A 330 1.06 16.40 12.70
CA GLN A 330 0.61 16.11 11.34
C GLN A 330 -0.88 16.40 11.24
N PRO A 331 -1.29 17.43 10.48
CA PRO A 331 -2.70 17.80 10.37
C PRO A 331 -3.55 16.72 9.69
N LYS A 332 -2.91 15.78 8.99
CA LYS A 332 -3.55 14.66 8.29
C LYS A 332 -3.37 13.31 8.99
N VAL A 333 -2.96 13.31 10.25
CA VAL A 333 -2.93 12.11 11.11
C VAL A 333 -3.65 12.46 12.40
N HIS A 334 -4.95 12.21 12.42
CA HIS A 334 -5.76 12.53 13.59
C HIS A 334 -5.65 11.43 14.64
N PHE A 335 -4.84 11.68 15.66
CA PHE A 335 -4.89 10.93 16.90
C PHE A 335 -6.18 11.28 17.63
N VAL A 336 -7.20 10.44 17.47
CA VAL A 336 -8.40 10.46 18.30
C VAL A 336 -8.14 9.48 19.43
N ASP A 337 -8.11 9.99 20.67
CA ASP A 337 -8.07 9.22 21.91
C ASP A 337 -9.46 8.73 22.34
#